data_AF-A0A8H2WHG4-F1
#
_entry.id   AF-A0A8H2WHG4-F1
#
_cell.length_a   1.000
_cell.length_b   1.000
_cell.length_c   1.000
_cell.angle_alpha   90.00
_cell.angle_beta   90.00
_cell.angle_gamma   90.00
#
_symmetry.space_group_name_H-M   'P 1'
#
loop_
_entity.id
_entity.type
_entity.pdbx_description
1 polymer ?
#
loop_
_entity_poly.entity_id
_entity_poly.type
_entity_poly.pdbx_seq_one_letter_code
_entity_poly.pdbx_strand_id
1 'polypeptide(L)'
;MLVSTIYELKPGSSTENFDVLRNNATYAAAAAVQYNTTHDGILASMSSIFSFINLDLMANSSEIESMKAEFDREVALEKLSPLQKASYDIQKRWLKEKVGLVEIIPYPAYFGGVAPKANTSYITFIMAVQHPFSRGNL
;
A
#
# COMPACT_ATOMS: atom_id res chain seq x y z
N MET A 1 5.68 4.84 -3.86
CA MET A 1 4.46 4.95 -4.70
C MET A 1 3.43 3.98 -4.15
N LEU A 2 2.17 4.41 -4.06
CA LEU A 2 1.07 3.65 -3.48
C LEU A 2 -0.10 3.66 -4.46
N VAL A 3 -0.65 2.48 -4.76
CA VAL A 3 -1.78 2.30 -5.67
C VAL A 3 -2.89 1.55 -4.94
N SER A 4 -4.13 2.02 -5.06
CA SER A 4 -5.27 1.42 -4.35
C SER A 4 -6.32 0.88 -5.32
N THR A 5 -6.80 -0.32 -5.05
CA THR A 5 -7.98 -0.90 -5.72
C THR A 5 -9.11 -1.02 -4.71
N ILE A 6 -10.22 -0.34 -4.97
CA ILE A 6 -11.32 -0.17 -4.03
C ILE A 6 -12.53 -0.98 -4.51
N TYR A 7 -13.12 -1.78 -3.63
CA TYR A 7 -14.32 -2.56 -3.89
C TYR A 7 -15.44 -2.16 -2.93
N GLU A 8 -16.59 -1.82 -3.48
CA GLU A 8 -17.82 -1.62 -2.71
C GLU A 8 -18.32 -2.97 -2.18
N LEU A 9 -18.61 -3.02 -0.89
CA LEU A 9 -19.15 -4.20 -0.23
C LEU A 9 -20.66 -4.25 -0.38
N LYS A 10 -21.21 -5.47 -0.43
CA LYS A 10 -22.66 -5.65 -0.41
C LYS A 10 -23.22 -5.14 0.92
N PRO A 11 -24.38 -4.47 0.95
CA PRO A 11 -24.99 -4.04 2.21
C PRO A 11 -25.11 -5.20 3.20
N GLY A 12 -24.64 -4.99 4.44
CA GLY A 12 -24.66 -6.00 5.50
C GLY A 12 -23.59 -7.09 5.40
N SER A 13 -22.71 -7.08 4.40
CA SER A 13 -21.64 -8.09 4.29
C SER A 13 -20.47 -7.87 5.25
N SER A 14 -20.46 -6.77 5.99
CA SER A 14 -19.52 -6.50 7.07
C SER A 14 -20.20 -5.68 8.16
N THR A 15 -19.97 -6.07 9.41
CA THR A 15 -20.45 -5.36 10.61
C THR A 15 -19.31 -4.67 11.37
N GLU A 16 -18.05 -5.03 11.07
CA GLU A 16 -16.84 -4.54 11.74
C GLU A 16 -15.83 -4.10 10.67
N ASN A 17 -16.05 -2.92 10.10
CA ASN A 17 -15.25 -2.28 9.05
C ASN A 17 -15.06 -0.81 9.45
N PHE A 18 -13.91 -0.19 9.17
CA PHE A 18 -13.66 1.20 9.60
C PHE A 18 -14.63 2.24 9.01
N ASP A 19 -15.27 1.95 7.87
CA ASP A 19 -16.37 2.76 7.32
C ASP A 19 -17.55 2.88 8.29
N VAL A 20 -17.75 1.96 9.23
CA VAL A 20 -18.81 2.06 10.24
C VAL A 20 -18.63 3.29 11.14
N LEU A 21 -17.38 3.70 11.40
CA LEU A 21 -17.08 4.90 12.17
C LEU A 21 -17.58 6.16 11.47
N ARG A 22 -17.63 6.15 10.14
CA ARG A 22 -18.20 7.24 9.33
C ARG A 22 -19.72 7.09 9.17
N ASN A 23 -20.19 5.87 8.92
CA ASN A 23 -21.58 5.60 8.55
C ASN A 23 -22.54 5.55 9.77
N ASN A 24 -22.02 5.39 10.99
CA ASN A 24 -22.83 5.25 12.18
C ASN A 24 -22.25 6.06 13.36
N ALA A 25 -22.80 7.25 13.59
CA ALA A 25 -22.37 8.15 14.66
C ALA A 25 -22.52 7.56 16.06
N THR A 26 -23.55 6.75 16.31
CA THR A 26 -23.76 6.08 17.60
C THR A 26 -22.65 5.06 17.86
N TYR A 27 -22.30 4.26 16.84
CA TYR A 27 -21.18 3.32 16.94
C TYR A 27 -19.86 4.06 17.15
N ALA A 28 -19.61 5.14 16.40
CA ALA A 28 -18.40 5.96 16.55
C ALA A 28 -18.24 6.53 17.97
N ALA A 29 -19.31 7.03 18.56
CA ALA A 29 -19.31 7.53 19.94
C ALA A 29 -19.02 6.40 20.95
N ALA A 30 -19.62 5.22 20.77
CA ALA A 30 -19.36 4.06 21.63
C ALA A 30 -17.91 3.57 21.51
N ALA A 31 -17.35 3.52 20.30
CA ALA A 31 -15.97 3.15 20.03
C ALA A 31 -14.98 4.13 20.70
N ALA A 32 -15.27 5.43 20.70
CA ALA A 32 -14.47 6.43 21.40
C ALA A 32 -14.48 6.24 22.92
N VAL A 33 -15.66 5.95 23.51
CA VAL A 33 -15.78 5.64 24.94
C VAL A 33 -15.00 4.38 25.30
N GLN A 34 -15.12 3.33 24.49
CA GLN A 34 -14.37 2.08 24.68
C GLN A 34 -12.86 2.35 24.68
N TYR A 35 -12.32 2.96 23.62
CA TYR A 35 -10.90 3.26 23.52
C TYR A 35 -10.37 4.07 24.71
N ASN A 36 -11.12 5.08 25.17
CA ASN A 36 -10.70 5.89 26.31
C ASN A 36 -10.74 5.14 27.65
N THR A 37 -11.52 4.07 27.76
CA THR A 37 -11.71 3.32 29.00
C THR A 37 -10.76 2.12 29.09
N THR A 38 -10.65 1.36 28.00
CA THR A 38 -9.97 0.06 27.96
C THR A 38 -8.75 0.07 27.05
N HIS A 39 -8.58 1.10 26.22
CA HIS A 39 -7.53 1.19 25.19
C HIS A 39 -7.56 0.03 24.19
N ASP A 40 -8.74 -0.51 23.92
CA ASP A 40 -8.99 -1.53 22.91
C ASP A 40 -10.08 -1.10 21.91
N GLY A 41 -10.56 -2.06 21.11
CA GLY A 41 -11.61 -1.84 20.12
C GLY A 41 -11.10 -1.32 18.79
N ILE A 42 -12.04 -0.93 17.92
CA ILE A 42 -11.77 -0.58 16.52
C ILE A 42 -10.79 0.60 16.36
N LEU A 43 -10.74 1.53 17.32
CA LEU A 43 -9.82 2.68 17.29
C LEU A 43 -8.40 2.33 17.74
N ALA A 44 -8.20 1.19 18.40
CA ALA A 44 -6.89 0.62 18.70
C ALA A 44 -6.46 -0.40 17.62
N SER A 45 -7.31 -0.71 16.65
CA SER A 45 -7.05 -1.71 15.63
C SER A 45 -6.01 -1.22 14.62
N MET A 46 -5.10 -2.12 14.25
CA MET A 46 -4.14 -1.90 13.18
C MET A 46 -4.55 -2.73 11.96
N SER A 47 -4.44 -2.14 10.77
CA SER A 47 -4.51 -2.92 9.53
C SER A 47 -3.34 -3.88 9.48
N SER A 48 -3.62 -5.17 9.31
CA SER A 48 -2.56 -6.18 9.19
C SER A 48 -1.88 -6.08 7.82
N ILE A 49 -0.56 -6.14 7.82
CA ILE A 49 0.27 -6.28 6.62
C ILE A 49 0.29 -7.76 6.28
N PHE A 50 -0.30 -8.14 5.15
CA PHE A 50 -0.54 -9.56 4.88
C PHE A 50 0.49 -10.21 3.98
N SER A 51 1.08 -9.49 3.03
CA SER A 51 1.90 -10.14 2.00
C SER A 51 2.95 -9.22 1.40
N PHE A 52 4.20 -9.70 1.36
CA PHE A 52 5.23 -9.21 0.46
C PHE A 52 5.39 -10.20 -0.68
N ILE A 53 5.27 -9.71 -1.91
CA ILE A 53 5.41 -10.52 -3.12
C ILE A 53 6.54 -10.00 -3.99
N ASN A 54 7.09 -10.91 -4.78
CA ASN A 54 8.05 -10.57 -5.80
C ASN A 54 7.34 -9.98 -7.03
N LEU A 55 8.09 -9.20 -7.80
CA LEU A 55 7.55 -8.49 -8.96
C LEU A 55 7.13 -9.44 -10.09
N ASP A 56 7.68 -10.65 -10.15
CA ASP A 56 7.36 -11.66 -11.16
C ASP A 56 5.92 -12.20 -11.09
N LEU A 57 5.20 -11.97 -9.99
CA LEU A 57 3.76 -12.24 -9.91
C LEU A 57 2.89 -11.16 -10.59
N MET A 58 3.46 -9.99 -10.86
CA MET A 58 2.75 -8.82 -11.39
C MET A 58 3.28 -8.35 -12.75
N ALA A 59 4.51 -8.73 -13.10
CA ALA A 59 5.16 -8.36 -14.34
C ALA A 59 5.84 -9.58 -14.98
N ASN A 60 5.74 -9.69 -16.29
CA ASN A 60 6.43 -10.71 -17.06
C ASN A 60 7.89 -10.32 -17.34
N SER A 61 8.69 -11.28 -17.82
CA SER A 61 10.11 -11.06 -18.08
C SER A 61 10.40 -9.90 -19.04
N SER A 62 9.55 -9.66 -20.04
CA SER A 62 9.75 -8.55 -20.97
C SER A 62 9.55 -7.18 -20.31
N GLU A 63 8.54 -7.06 -19.43
CA GLU A 63 8.29 -5.85 -18.66
C GLU A 63 9.44 -5.56 -17.69
N ILE A 64 9.97 -6.59 -17.00
CA ILE A 64 11.11 -6.44 -16.10
C ILE A 64 12.37 -5.98 -16.84
N GLU A 65 12.64 -6.50 -18.03
CA GLU A 65 13.79 -6.06 -18.83
C GLU A 65 13.58 -4.64 -19.39
N SER A 66 12.35 -4.27 -19.76
CA SER A 66 12.02 -2.88 -20.10
C SER A 66 12.25 -1.92 -18.93
N MET A 67 11.86 -2.30 -17.70
CA MET A 67 12.10 -1.49 -16.49
C MET A 67 13.60 -1.28 -16.23
N LYS A 68 14.43 -2.29 -16.48
CA LYS A 68 15.89 -2.16 -16.35
C LYS A 68 16.50 -1.26 -17.40
N ALA A 69 16.07 -1.41 -18.66
CA ALA A 69 16.56 -0.57 -19.74
C ALA A 69 16.18 0.91 -19.52
N GLU A 70 14.98 1.17 -19.00
CA GLU A 70 14.55 2.48 -18.57
C GLU A 70 15.44 3.03 -17.46
N PHE A 71 15.64 2.25 -16.40
CA PHE A 71 16.50 2.63 -15.28
C PHE A 71 17.93 2.95 -15.71
N ASP A 72 18.55 2.10 -16.54
CA ASP A 72 19.92 2.32 -17.02
C ASP A 72 20.03 3.58 -17.88
N ARG A 73 18.97 3.91 -18.65
CA ARG A 73 18.90 5.17 -19.41
C ARG A 73 18.82 6.38 -18.48
N GLU A 74 17.95 6.35 -17.48
CA GLU A 74 17.79 7.45 -16.51
C GLU A 74 19.08 7.67 -15.71
N VAL A 75 19.69 6.59 -15.21
CA VAL A 75 20.95 6.64 -14.46
C VAL A 75 22.10 7.23 -15.27
N ALA A 76 22.15 6.97 -16.58
CA ALA A 76 23.20 7.52 -17.44
C ALA A 76 23.14 9.06 -17.56
N LEU A 77 21.99 9.67 -17.27
CA LEU A 77 21.80 11.12 -17.27
C LEU A 77 22.21 11.79 -15.94
N GLU A 78 22.46 10.98 -14.90
CA GLU A 78 22.69 11.44 -13.53
C GLU A 78 24.18 11.47 -13.17
N LYS A 79 24.58 12.45 -12.35
CA LYS A 79 25.92 12.46 -11.74
C LYS A 79 25.90 11.70 -10.42
N LEU A 80 26.19 10.41 -10.48
CA LEU A 80 26.17 9.55 -9.30
C LEU A 80 27.46 9.59 -8.48
N SER A 81 27.31 9.60 -7.16
CA SER A 81 28.39 9.28 -6.23
C SER A 81 28.74 7.78 -6.28
N PRO A 82 29.95 7.38 -5.85
CA PRO A 82 30.32 5.96 -5.77
C PRO A 82 29.33 5.12 -4.94
N LEU A 83 28.80 5.69 -3.85
CA LEU A 83 27.83 5.01 -2.99
C LEU A 83 26.49 4.80 -3.70
N GLN A 84 25.99 5.80 -4.44
CA GLN A 84 24.75 5.67 -5.21
C GLN A 84 24.88 4.58 -6.28
N LYS A 85 26.01 4.55 -6.98
CA LYS A 85 26.28 3.51 -7.98
C LYS A 85 26.23 2.11 -7.35
N ALA A 86 26.91 1.91 -6.22
CA ALA A 86 26.89 0.63 -5.50
C ALA A 86 25.47 0.25 -5.02
N SER A 87 24.69 1.22 -4.52
CA SER A 87 23.30 0.98 -4.09
C SER A 87 22.40 0.55 -5.25
N TYR A 88 22.54 1.18 -6.41
CA TYR A 88 21.80 0.84 -7.62
C TYR A 88 22.19 -0.51 -8.19
N ASP A 89 23.46 -0.89 -8.15
CA ASP A 89 23.90 -2.22 -8.56
C ASP A 89 23.25 -3.31 -7.69
N ILE A 90 23.05 -3.06 -6.39
CA ILE A 90 22.33 -3.97 -5.49
C ILE A 90 20.83 -4.01 -5.84
N GLN A 91 20.18 -2.85 -5.94
CA GLN A 91 18.74 -2.74 -6.19
C GLN A 91 18.32 -3.32 -7.53
N LYS A 92 19.16 -3.22 -8.58
CA LYS A 92 18.88 -3.85 -9.88
C LYS A 92 18.75 -5.37 -9.79
N ARG A 93 19.49 -6.01 -8.89
CA ARG A 93 19.41 -7.47 -8.71
C ARG A 93 18.08 -7.88 -8.09
N TRP A 94 17.49 -7.04 -7.24
CA TRP A 94 16.21 -7.28 -6.59
C TRP A 94 15.06 -7.50 -7.58
N LEU A 95 15.13 -6.95 -8.79
CA LEU A 95 14.15 -7.20 -9.86
C LEU A 95 14.08 -8.68 -10.30
N LYS A 96 15.09 -9.49 -9.98
CA LYS A 96 15.15 -10.94 -10.26
C LYS A 96 15.29 -11.80 -8.99
N GLU A 97 15.59 -11.19 -7.85
CA GLU A 97 15.75 -11.89 -6.56
C GLU A 97 14.44 -11.91 -5.77
N LYS A 98 14.31 -12.86 -4.84
CA LYS A 98 13.11 -13.00 -4.01
C LYS A 98 13.18 -12.11 -2.77
N VAL A 99 12.94 -10.81 -2.92
CA VAL A 99 13.09 -9.82 -1.83
C VAL A 99 11.79 -9.10 -1.42
N GLY A 100 10.63 -9.42 -2.01
CA GLY A 100 9.37 -8.79 -1.60
C GLY A 100 9.23 -7.33 -2.08
N LEU A 101 9.28 -7.12 -3.39
CA LEU A 101 9.25 -5.78 -4.00
C LEU A 101 7.91 -5.04 -3.86
N VAL A 102 6.82 -5.79 -3.72
CA VAL A 102 5.47 -5.23 -3.60
C VAL A 102 4.83 -5.74 -2.32
N GLU A 103 4.32 -4.83 -1.52
CA GLU A 103 3.47 -5.11 -0.36
C GLU A 103 2.00 -4.98 -0.76
N ILE A 104 1.17 -5.94 -0.32
CA ILE A 104 -0.28 -5.89 -0.46
C ILE A 104 -0.90 -5.73 0.93
N ILE A 105 -1.60 -4.62 1.13
CA ILE A 105 -2.23 -4.25 2.39
C ILE A 105 -3.75 -4.25 2.18
N PRO A 106 -4.49 -5.25 2.69
CA PRO A 106 -5.93 -5.17 2.77
C PRO A 106 -6.32 -4.18 3.86
N TYR A 107 -7.06 -3.16 3.45
CA TYR A 107 -7.57 -2.11 4.30
C TYR A 107 -9.10 -2.22 4.38
N PRO A 108 -9.67 -2.51 5.56
CA PRO A 108 -11.10 -2.75 5.71
C PRO A 108 -11.86 -1.42 5.81
N ALA A 109 -11.73 -0.58 4.79
CA ALA A 109 -12.46 0.67 4.59
C ALA A 109 -12.20 1.24 3.21
N TYR A 110 -12.88 2.34 2.90
CA TYR A 110 -12.54 3.20 1.77
C TYR A 110 -11.18 3.87 1.94
N PHE A 111 -10.29 3.73 0.95
CA PHE A 111 -9.02 4.45 0.86
C PHE A 111 -8.83 5.00 -0.56
N GLY A 112 -9.46 6.13 -0.85
CA GLY A 112 -9.43 6.78 -2.15
C GLY A 112 -9.27 8.29 -2.06
N GLY A 113 -8.97 8.94 -3.19
CA GLY A 113 -8.71 10.38 -3.27
C GLY A 113 -9.95 11.27 -3.35
N VAL A 114 -11.16 10.69 -3.36
CA VAL A 114 -12.44 11.42 -3.42
C VAL A 114 -13.36 10.96 -2.28
N ALA A 115 -14.43 11.70 -2.02
CA ALA A 115 -15.37 11.29 -0.98
C ALA A 115 -16.07 9.95 -1.33
N PRO A 116 -16.17 9.00 -0.38
CA PRO A 116 -16.94 7.77 -0.59
C PRO A 116 -18.44 8.05 -0.66
N LYS A 117 -19.21 7.07 -1.17
CA LYS A 117 -20.67 7.14 -1.12
C LYS A 117 -21.16 7.13 0.33
N ALA A 118 -22.25 7.84 0.57
CA ALA A 118 -22.90 7.87 1.88
C ALA A 118 -23.41 6.47 2.24
N ASN A 119 -23.21 6.07 3.50
CA ASN A 119 -23.70 4.80 4.05
C ASN A 119 -23.25 3.54 3.31
N THR A 120 -22.10 3.61 2.63
CA THR A 120 -21.49 2.49 1.90
C THR A 120 -20.23 2.03 2.60
N SER A 121 -19.97 0.72 2.58
CA SER A 121 -18.75 0.11 3.14
C SER A 121 -17.88 -0.45 2.02
N TYR A 122 -16.57 -0.47 2.22
CA TYR A 122 -15.60 -0.85 1.21
C TYR A 122 -14.51 -1.76 1.77
N ILE A 123 -13.90 -2.54 0.90
CA ILE A 123 -12.56 -3.10 1.13
C ILE A 123 -11.61 -2.50 0.09
N THR A 124 -10.45 -2.04 0.54
CA THR A 124 -9.42 -1.52 -0.34
C THR A 124 -8.19 -2.41 -0.27
N PHE A 125 -7.63 -2.78 -1.42
CA PHE A 125 -6.31 -3.38 -1.50
C PHE A 125 -5.32 -2.30 -1.90
N ILE A 126 -4.41 -1.99 -0.98
CA ILE A 126 -3.34 -1.03 -1.20
C ILE A 126 -2.09 -1.81 -1.61
N MET A 127 -1.46 -1.39 -2.71
CA MET A 127 -0.20 -1.92 -3.21
C MET A 127 0.89 -0.88 -3.02
N ALA A 128 1.96 -1.25 -2.32
CA ALA A 128 3.08 -0.36 -2.03
C ALA A 128 4.40 -0.94 -2.54
N VAL A 129 5.18 -0.11 -3.24
CA VAL A 129 6.53 -0.46 -3.69
C VAL A 129 7.52 -0.28 -2.54
N GLN A 130 8.18 -1.36 -2.12
CA GLN A 130 9.06 -1.36 -0.93
C GLN A 130 10.46 -0.80 -1.19
N HIS A 131 10.97 -0.98 -2.41
CA HIS A 131 12.34 -0.63 -2.75
C HIS A 131 12.38 0.27 -4.00
N PRO A 132 11.80 1.48 -3.94
CA PRO A 132 11.78 2.37 -5.09
C PRO A 132 13.20 2.80 -5.47
N PHE A 133 13.48 2.87 -6.78
CA PHE A 133 14.71 3.47 -7.29
C PHE A 133 14.72 4.99 -7.14
N SER A 134 13.54 5.62 -7.15
CA SER A 134 13.37 7.07 -7.04
C SER A 134 14.00 7.64 -5.77
N ARG A 135 14.57 8.83 -5.87
CA ARG A 135 15.13 9.61 -4.75
C ARG A 135 14.58 11.03 -4.83
N GLY A 136 14.30 11.63 -3.68
CA GLY A 136 13.89 13.03 -3.57
C GLY A 136 14.94 13.85 -2.82
N ASN A 137 14.84 15.17 -2.96
CA ASN A 137 15.53 16.15 -2.11
C ASN A 137 14.48 17.07 -1.47
N LEU A 138 14.89 17.78 -0.42
CA LEU A 138 14.12 18.84 0.26
C LEU A 138 14.84 20.18 0.05
#